data_AF-A0A7J5U1U6-F1
#
_entry.id   AF-A0A7J5U1U6-F1
#
_cell.length_a   1.000
_cell.length_b   1.000
_cell.length_c   1.000
_cell.angle_alpha   90.00
_cell.angle_beta   90.00
_cell.angle_gamma   90.00
#
_symmetry.space_group_name_H-M   'P 1'
#
loop_
_entity.id
_entity.type
_entity.pdbx_description
1 polymer ?
#
loop_
_entity_poly.entity_id
_entity_poly.type
_entity_poly.pdbx_seq_one_letter_code
_entity_poly.pdbx_strand_id
1 'polypeptide(L)'
;MSFFENPSLVDHKTKELLIYVASKLHSRPTYGATVLNKVLYFIDCESYLRTGKPVTNFTYVKLASGPAPKPTQFLCLMNALVRSGDITEGVTERFGKTQTRHIPMRQPVLSQFDSDELVLINKVINSFCTKSAADISNMTHQLIAWKFARINEELPFFTCLLTSKPISEDDIRWAEDSISKFELMSNN
;
A
#
# COMPACT_ATOMS: atom_id res chain seq x y z
N MET A 1 11.70 -27.33 -15.99
CA MET A 1 12.20 -25.98 -15.67
C MET A 1 11.15 -25.29 -14.83
N SER A 2 11.43 -25.17 -13.53
CA SER A 2 10.55 -24.57 -12.53
C SER A 2 10.51 -23.05 -12.74
N PHE A 3 9.35 -22.48 -13.00
CA PHE A 3 9.12 -21.03 -13.14
C PHE A 3 9.31 -20.24 -11.81
N PHE A 4 9.78 -20.88 -10.74
CA PHE A 4 9.84 -20.30 -9.39
C PHE A 4 11.23 -19.82 -8.95
N GLU A 5 12.26 -19.92 -9.79
CA GLU A 5 13.62 -19.47 -9.45
C GLU A 5 13.98 -18.17 -10.16
N ASN A 6 13.26 -17.08 -9.86
CA ASN A 6 13.87 -15.75 -10.02
C ASN A 6 13.87 -15.00 -8.68
N PRO A 7 14.91 -15.20 -7.84
CA PRO A 7 15.03 -14.58 -6.52
C PRO A 7 15.14 -13.06 -6.53
N SER A 8 15.18 -12.42 -7.71
CA SER A 8 15.47 -10.99 -7.91
C SER A 8 14.23 -10.09 -8.01
N LEU A 9 13.01 -10.63 -7.97
CA LEU A 9 11.80 -9.84 -8.26
C LEU A 9 11.41 -8.82 -7.18
N VAL A 10 11.97 -8.92 -5.97
CA VAL A 10 11.58 -8.05 -4.86
C VAL A 10 12.81 -7.47 -4.18
N ASP A 11 12.99 -6.17 -4.37
CA ASP A 11 14.13 -5.42 -3.87
C ASP A 11 14.16 -5.36 -2.33
N HIS A 12 15.31 -4.96 -1.79
CA HIS A 12 15.54 -4.85 -0.36
C HIS A 12 14.59 -3.84 0.33
N LYS A 13 14.28 -2.73 -0.32
CA LYS A 13 13.38 -1.70 0.22
C LYS A 13 11.96 -2.24 0.44
N THR A 14 11.47 -3.06 -0.50
CA THR A 14 10.15 -3.70 -0.40
C THR A 14 10.09 -4.70 0.77
N LYS A 15 11.17 -5.44 1.02
CA LYS A 15 11.30 -6.30 2.22
C LYS A 15 11.18 -5.50 3.51
N GLU A 16 11.97 -4.42 3.60
CA GLU A 16 11.97 -3.56 4.79
C GLU A 16 10.63 -2.85 5.00
N LEU A 17 9.92 -2.50 3.93
CA LEU A 17 8.60 -1.88 4.03
C LEU A 17 7.59 -2.86 4.63
N LEU A 18 7.58 -4.11 4.16
CA LEU A 18 6.67 -5.12 4.66
C LEU A 18 6.93 -5.38 6.15
N ILE A 19 8.19 -5.54 6.55
CA ILE A 19 8.57 -5.73 7.96
C ILE A 19 8.16 -4.51 8.79
N TYR A 20 8.34 -3.30 8.27
CA TYR A 20 7.95 -2.08 8.97
C TYR A 20 6.44 -1.96 9.16
N VAL A 21 5.65 -2.23 8.13
CA VAL A 21 4.19 -2.23 8.25
C VAL A 21 3.73 -3.31 9.22
N ALA A 22 4.33 -4.51 9.16
CA ALA A 22 4.05 -5.58 10.11
C ALA A 22 4.41 -5.17 11.55
N SER A 23 5.57 -4.54 11.78
CA SER A 23 6.00 -4.14 13.14
C SER A 23 5.13 -3.08 13.77
N LYS A 24 4.47 -2.24 12.96
CA LYS A 24 3.50 -1.26 13.45
C LYS A 24 2.11 -1.82 13.70
N LEU A 25 1.72 -2.92 13.04
CA LEU A 25 0.35 -3.40 13.04
C LEU A 25 0.15 -4.78 13.69
N HIS A 26 1.20 -5.59 13.86
CA HIS A 26 1.07 -7.01 14.26
C HIS A 26 0.41 -7.24 15.62
N SER A 27 0.38 -6.27 16.53
CA SER A 27 -0.30 -6.36 17.83
C SER A 27 -1.80 -6.08 17.75
N ARG A 28 -2.28 -5.53 16.62
CA ARG A 28 -3.67 -5.09 16.49
C ARG A 28 -4.59 -6.27 16.23
N PRO A 29 -5.77 -6.34 16.88
CA PRO A 29 -6.73 -7.41 16.60
C PRO A 29 -7.19 -7.45 15.14
N THR A 30 -7.25 -6.31 14.45
CA THR A 30 -7.71 -6.23 13.05
C THR A 30 -6.63 -6.61 12.03
N TYR A 31 -5.37 -6.70 12.45
CA TYR A 31 -4.26 -6.96 11.54
C TYR A 31 -4.19 -8.41 11.07
N GLY A 32 -3.99 -8.59 9.77
CA GLY A 32 -3.68 -9.84 9.10
C GLY A 32 -3.33 -9.58 7.64
N ALA A 33 -3.10 -10.64 6.86
CA ALA A 33 -2.66 -10.56 5.46
C ALA A 33 -3.51 -9.59 4.61
N THR A 34 -4.84 -9.62 4.74
CA THR A 34 -5.72 -8.70 4.01
C THR A 34 -5.49 -7.23 4.35
N VAL A 35 -5.25 -6.90 5.62
CA VAL A 35 -4.96 -5.51 6.02
C VAL A 35 -3.57 -5.10 5.54
N LEU A 36 -2.57 -5.98 5.68
CA LEU A 36 -1.22 -5.75 5.18
C LEU A 36 -1.23 -5.41 3.69
N ASN A 37 -1.90 -6.22 2.87
CA ASN A 37 -2.00 -6.03 1.42
C ASN A 37 -2.60 -4.67 1.05
N LYS A 38 -3.62 -4.25 1.78
CA LYS A 38 -4.26 -2.94 1.58
C LYS A 38 -3.35 -1.81 1.98
N VAL A 39 -2.68 -1.89 3.12
CA VAL A 39 -1.75 -0.85 3.58
C VAL A 39 -0.62 -0.66 2.56
N LEU A 40 -0.04 -1.75 2.04
CA LEU A 40 0.98 -1.68 1.00
C LEU A 40 0.46 -0.95 -0.25
N TYR A 41 -0.74 -1.31 -0.73
CA TYR A 41 -1.37 -0.62 -1.87
C TYR A 41 -1.54 0.89 -1.63
N PHE A 42 -2.02 1.28 -0.46
CA PHE A 42 -2.21 2.71 -0.14
C PHE A 42 -0.89 3.47 0.00
N ILE A 43 0.16 2.84 0.53
CA ILE A 43 1.50 3.45 0.58
C ILE A 43 1.99 3.75 -0.84
N ASP A 44 1.92 2.78 -1.75
CA ASP A 44 2.39 2.98 -3.11
C ASP A 44 1.52 3.96 -3.91
N CYS A 45 0.20 3.91 -3.77
CA CYS A 45 -0.68 4.92 -4.37
C CYS A 45 -0.38 6.33 -3.85
N GLU A 46 -0.24 6.53 -2.52
CA GLU A 46 0.06 7.86 -1.96
C GLU A 46 1.42 8.37 -2.40
N SER A 47 2.43 7.49 -2.49
CA SER A 47 3.75 7.86 -3.00
C SER A 47 3.68 8.26 -4.47
N TYR A 48 2.97 7.46 -5.28
CA TYR A 48 2.76 7.74 -6.69
C TYR A 48 2.01 9.06 -6.93
N LEU A 49 0.98 9.35 -6.13
CA LEU A 49 0.24 10.61 -6.19
C LEU A 49 1.11 11.84 -5.94
N ARG A 50 2.14 11.71 -5.09
CA ARG A 50 3.02 12.82 -4.71
C ARG A 50 4.23 12.98 -5.62
N THR A 51 4.81 11.87 -6.05
CA THR A 51 6.15 11.85 -6.68
C THR A 51 6.15 11.24 -8.08
N GLY A 52 5.02 10.67 -8.52
CA GLY A 52 4.93 9.87 -9.73
C GLY A 52 5.59 8.48 -9.62
N LYS A 53 6.07 8.08 -8.44
CA LYS A 53 6.73 6.79 -8.21
C LYS A 53 6.18 6.07 -6.96
N PRO A 54 5.89 4.77 -7.03
CA PRO A 54 5.58 3.98 -5.83
C PRO A 54 6.84 3.78 -4.97
N VAL A 55 6.65 3.37 -3.71
CA VAL A 55 7.75 3.01 -2.79
C VAL A 55 8.30 1.62 -3.15
N THR A 56 7.42 0.70 -3.57
CA THR A 56 7.77 -0.67 -3.96
C THR A 56 7.63 -0.93 -5.45
N ASN A 57 8.14 -2.08 -5.89
CA ASN A 57 7.95 -2.59 -7.26
C ASN A 57 6.78 -3.58 -7.39
N PHE A 58 5.82 -3.55 -6.45
CA PHE A 58 4.65 -4.41 -6.57
C PHE A 58 3.75 -3.99 -7.74
N THR A 59 3.32 -5.00 -8.50
CA THR A 59 2.14 -4.91 -9.33
C THR A 59 0.93 -5.23 -8.46
N TYR A 60 -0.12 -4.43 -8.52
CA TYR A 60 -1.35 -4.67 -7.76
C TYR A 60 -2.43 -5.24 -8.65
N VAL A 61 -3.25 -6.14 -8.08
CA VAL A 61 -4.40 -6.74 -8.77
C VAL A 61 -5.66 -6.60 -7.94
N LYS A 62 -6.81 -6.61 -8.60
CA LYS A 62 -8.11 -6.70 -7.91
C LYS A 62 -8.35 -8.11 -7.39
N LEU A 63 -8.51 -8.26 -6.07
CA LEU A 63 -9.05 -9.47 -5.44
C LEU A 63 -10.41 -9.18 -4.79
N ALA A 64 -11.13 -10.25 -4.45
CA ALA A 64 -12.46 -10.15 -3.83
C ALA A 64 -12.48 -9.35 -2.51
N SER A 65 -11.37 -9.36 -1.76
CA SER A 65 -11.22 -8.64 -0.50
C SER A 65 -10.57 -7.25 -0.63
N GLY A 66 -10.27 -6.78 -1.84
CA GLY A 66 -9.60 -5.50 -2.08
C GLY A 66 -8.42 -5.60 -3.05
N PRO A 67 -7.72 -4.49 -3.30
CA PRO A 67 -6.45 -4.51 -4.01
C PRO A 67 -5.40 -5.25 -3.17
N ALA A 68 -4.53 -6.01 -3.84
CA ALA A 68 -3.42 -6.69 -3.22
C ALA A 68 -2.23 -6.77 -4.18
N PRO A 69 -0.99 -6.86 -3.67
CA PRO A 69 0.15 -7.20 -4.51
C PRO A 69 -0.12 -8.50 -5.27
N LYS A 70 0.40 -8.60 -6.50
CA LYS A 70 0.23 -9.77 -7.36
C LYS A 70 0.70 -11.02 -6.60
N PRO A 71 -0.12 -12.10 -6.54
CA PRO A 71 0.19 -13.25 -5.68
C PRO A 71 1.58 -13.84 -5.91
N THR A 72 2.07 -13.85 -7.15
CA THR A 72 3.40 -14.35 -7.50
C THR A 72 4.52 -13.53 -6.84
N GLN A 73 4.40 -12.21 -6.76
CA GLN A 73 5.38 -11.34 -6.10
C GLN A 73 5.27 -11.44 -4.57
N PHE A 74 4.04 -11.39 -4.04
CA PHE A 74 3.81 -11.41 -2.60
C PHE A 74 4.27 -12.71 -1.95
N LEU A 75 3.88 -13.86 -2.53
CA LEU A 75 4.26 -15.16 -1.99
C LEU A 75 5.76 -15.41 -2.12
N CYS A 76 6.40 -14.95 -3.20
CA CYS A 76 7.85 -15.03 -3.35
C CYS A 76 8.57 -14.25 -2.23
N LEU A 77 8.15 -13.01 -1.96
CA LEU A 77 8.67 -12.21 -0.86
C LEU A 77 8.43 -12.86 0.50
N MET A 78 7.20 -13.28 0.79
CA MET A 78 6.83 -13.85 2.09
C MET A 78 7.61 -15.13 2.36
N ASN A 79 7.73 -16.03 1.37
CA ASN A 79 8.53 -17.24 1.50
C ASN A 79 10.00 -16.94 1.78
N ALA A 80 10.55 -15.88 1.17
CA ALA A 80 11.92 -15.45 1.44
C ALA A 80 12.08 -14.95 2.88
N LEU A 81 11.15 -14.13 3.38
CA LEU A 81 11.16 -13.56 4.73
C LEU A 81 10.93 -14.63 5.81
N VAL A 82 10.09 -15.63 5.55
CA VAL A 82 9.89 -16.77 6.46
C VAL A 82 11.14 -17.64 6.50
N ARG A 83 11.74 -17.93 5.34
CA ARG A 83 12.96 -18.75 5.27
C ARG A 83 14.17 -18.08 5.93
N SER A 84 14.28 -16.76 5.86
CA SER A 84 15.35 -16.01 6.56
C SER A 84 15.08 -15.84 8.05
N GLY A 85 13.87 -16.17 8.54
CA GLY A 85 13.47 -15.95 9.92
C GLY A 85 13.15 -14.49 10.23
N ASP A 86 12.98 -13.63 9.22
CA ASP A 86 12.61 -12.22 9.40
C ASP A 86 11.14 -12.05 9.80
N ILE A 87 10.29 -12.99 9.36
CA ILE A 87 8.86 -13.06 9.66
C ILE A 87 8.48 -14.48 10.03
N THR A 88 7.57 -14.63 11.01
CA THR A 88 6.84 -15.88 11.24
C THR A 88 5.37 -15.71 10.89
N GLU A 89 4.72 -16.79 10.46
CA GLU A 89 3.28 -16.81 10.23
C GLU A 89 2.54 -17.32 11.47
N GLY A 90 1.43 -16.66 11.80
CA GLY A 90 0.49 -17.09 12.82
C GLY A 90 -0.91 -17.15 12.23
N VAL A 91 -1.77 -17.96 12.85
CA VAL A 91 -3.18 -18.07 12.46
C VAL A 91 -4.05 -17.75 13.67
N THR A 92 -5.04 -16.89 13.47
CA THR A 92 -6.03 -16.57 14.51
C THR A 92 -7.43 -16.66 13.93
N GLU A 93 -8.39 -17.17 14.71
CA GLU A 93 -9.80 -17.11 14.34
C GLU A 93 -10.45 -15.83 14.85
N ARG A 94 -11.22 -15.18 13.99
CA ARG A 94 -11.97 -13.98 14.35
C ARG A 94 -13.30 -13.93 13.60
N PHE A 95 -14.41 -13.83 14.33
CA PHE A 95 -15.76 -13.81 13.76
C PHE A 95 -16.02 -14.97 12.78
N GLY A 96 -15.54 -16.18 13.12
CA GLY A 96 -15.67 -17.38 12.27
C GLY A 96 -14.82 -17.36 11.00
N LYS A 97 -13.83 -16.45 10.90
CA LYS A 97 -12.90 -16.36 9.77
C LYS A 97 -11.47 -16.58 10.25
N THR A 98 -10.73 -17.39 9.49
CA THR A 98 -9.29 -17.58 9.67
C THR A 98 -8.54 -16.35 9.19
N GLN A 99 -7.64 -15.84 10.02
CA GLN A 99 -6.78 -14.70 9.72
C GLN A 99 -5.31 -15.13 9.80
N THR A 100 -4.63 -15.14 8.66
CA THR A 100 -3.17 -15.25 8.60
C THR A 100 -2.54 -13.95 9.07
N ARG A 101 -1.57 -14.03 9.98
CA ARG A 101 -0.82 -12.91 10.55
C ARG A 101 0.65 -13.08 10.24
N HIS A 102 1.29 -12.03 9.76
CA HIS A 102 2.73 -11.99 9.54
C HIS A 102 3.37 -11.23 10.70
N ILE A 103 4.13 -11.91 11.53
CA ILE A 103 4.71 -11.36 12.76
C ILE A 103 6.20 -11.11 12.50
N PRO A 104 6.69 -9.87 12.60
CA PRO A 104 8.09 -9.58 12.38
C PRO A 104 8.94 -10.09 13.54
N MET A 105 10.06 -10.72 13.21
CA MET A 105 11.02 -11.28 14.15
C MET A 105 12.26 -10.40 14.33
N ARG A 106 12.35 -9.31 13.56
CA ARG A 106 13.37 -8.27 13.69
C ARG A 106 12.81 -6.87 13.44
N GLN A 107 13.60 -5.87 13.78
CA GLN A 107 13.31 -4.50 13.39
C GLN A 107 13.64 -4.27 11.90
N PRO A 108 12.89 -3.38 11.23
CA PRO A 108 13.19 -3.00 9.85
C PRO A 108 14.39 -2.04 9.79
N VAL A 109 15.10 -2.07 8.66
CA VAL A 109 16.22 -1.19 8.35
C VAL A 109 15.65 0.10 7.74
N LEU A 110 15.39 1.10 8.60
CA LEU A 110 14.73 2.34 8.20
C LEU A 110 15.57 3.23 7.26
N SER A 111 16.89 3.02 7.18
CA SER A 111 17.77 3.76 6.25
C SER A 111 17.49 3.48 4.77
N GLN A 112 16.59 2.55 4.46
CA GLN A 112 16.11 2.30 3.09
C GLN A 112 15.07 3.33 2.61
N PHE A 113 14.54 4.15 3.51
CA PHE A 113 13.52 5.15 3.23
C PHE A 113 14.07 6.54 3.50
N ASP A 114 13.75 7.50 2.63
CA ASP A 114 14.00 8.90 2.94
C ASP A 114 12.99 9.45 3.96
N SER A 115 13.18 10.70 4.38
CA SER A 115 12.32 11.33 5.38
C SER A 115 10.87 11.47 4.91
N ASP A 116 10.66 11.78 3.63
CA ASP A 116 9.33 12.05 3.08
C ASP A 116 8.55 10.74 2.92
N GLU A 117 9.23 9.68 2.49
CA GLU A 117 8.70 8.32 2.46
C GLU A 117 8.31 7.85 3.85
N LEU A 118 9.15 8.04 4.87
CA LEU A 118 8.81 7.65 6.25
C LEU A 118 7.60 8.41 6.77
N VAL A 119 7.49 9.72 6.51
CA VAL A 119 6.32 10.53 6.88
C VAL A 119 5.06 9.99 6.21
N LEU A 120 5.13 9.69 4.91
CA LEU A 120 4.04 9.14 4.13
C LEU A 120 3.61 7.76 4.63
N ILE A 121 4.56 6.85 4.80
CA ILE A 121 4.31 5.48 5.25
C ILE A 121 3.63 5.52 6.63
N ASN A 122 4.16 6.33 7.55
CA ASN A 122 3.57 6.49 8.88
C ASN A 122 2.16 7.08 8.82
N LYS A 123 1.92 8.07 7.96
CA LYS A 123 0.58 8.65 7.75
C LYS A 123 -0.41 7.57 7.29
N VAL A 124 -0.04 6.75 6.31
CA VAL A 124 -0.89 5.66 5.82
C VAL A 124 -1.13 4.63 6.94
N ILE A 125 -0.09 4.13 7.59
CA ILE A 125 -0.22 3.18 8.71
C ILE A 125 -1.17 3.72 9.79
N ASN A 126 -0.99 4.97 10.21
CA ASN A 126 -1.80 5.60 11.24
C ASN A 126 -3.28 5.74 10.82
N SER A 127 -3.56 5.96 9.53
CA SER A 127 -4.93 6.01 9.02
C SER A 127 -5.66 4.65 9.13
N PHE A 128 -4.94 3.54 9.06
CA PHE A 128 -5.49 2.20 9.30
C PHE A 128 -5.57 1.90 10.80
N CYS A 129 -4.77 2.58 11.61
CA CYS A 129 -4.73 2.37 13.05
C CYS A 129 -6.00 2.81 13.80
N THR A 130 -6.87 3.60 13.18
CA THR A 130 -8.12 4.06 13.81
C THR A 130 -9.35 3.35 13.26
N LYS A 131 -9.19 2.45 12.28
CA LYS A 131 -10.29 1.89 11.48
C LYS A 131 -10.67 0.47 11.91
N SER A 132 -11.97 0.17 11.82
CA SER A 132 -12.48 -1.19 11.92
C SER A 132 -12.20 -2.00 10.65
N ALA A 133 -12.39 -3.32 10.69
CA ALA A 133 -12.27 -4.16 9.51
C ALA A 133 -13.30 -3.78 8.41
N ALA A 134 -14.50 -3.35 8.82
CA ALA A 134 -15.54 -2.88 7.91
C ALA A 134 -15.12 -1.57 7.22
N ASP A 135 -14.55 -0.62 7.96
CA ASP A 135 -14.07 0.66 7.40
C ASP A 135 -12.95 0.43 6.38
N ILE A 136 -11.98 -0.44 6.70
CA ILE A 136 -10.89 -0.80 5.79
C ILE A 136 -11.44 -1.48 4.52
N SER A 137 -12.46 -2.33 4.66
CA SER A 137 -13.10 -2.97 3.51
C SER A 137 -13.81 -1.95 2.62
N ASN A 138 -14.65 -1.11 3.22
CA ASN A 138 -15.42 -0.10 2.50
C ASN A 138 -14.48 0.87 1.77
N MET A 139 -13.44 1.37 2.44
CA MET A 139 -12.46 2.31 1.86
C MET A 139 -11.86 1.76 0.55
N THR A 140 -11.47 0.48 0.51
CA THR A 140 -10.96 -0.13 -0.72
C THR A 140 -12.02 -0.38 -1.78
N HIS A 141 -13.25 -0.72 -1.38
CA HIS A 141 -14.32 -1.02 -2.33
C HIS A 141 -14.92 0.25 -2.96
N GLN A 142 -14.63 1.42 -2.40
CA GLN A 142 -14.99 2.71 -2.98
C GLN A 142 -14.02 3.20 -4.06
N LEU A 143 -12.81 2.63 -4.16
CA LEU A 143 -11.82 3.01 -5.16
C LEU A 143 -12.33 2.77 -6.59
N ILE A 144 -12.25 3.79 -7.44
CA ILE A 144 -12.68 3.71 -8.85
C ILE A 144 -11.93 2.57 -9.56
N ALA A 145 -10.61 2.53 -9.43
CA ALA A 145 -9.77 1.47 -9.99
C ALA A 145 -10.28 0.07 -9.64
N TRP A 146 -10.56 -0.16 -8.35
CA TRP A 146 -11.04 -1.45 -7.88
C TRP A 146 -12.47 -1.77 -8.35
N LYS A 147 -13.36 -0.77 -8.48
CA LYS A 147 -14.73 -0.98 -8.95
C LYS A 147 -14.77 -1.47 -10.40
N PHE A 148 -14.00 -0.85 -11.28
CA PHE A 148 -14.07 -1.10 -12.73
C PHE A 148 -13.20 -2.27 -13.20
N ALA A 149 -12.10 -2.57 -12.51
CA ALA A 149 -11.25 -3.71 -12.85
C ALA A 149 -12.01 -5.05 -12.68
N ARG A 150 -11.64 -6.06 -13.47
CA ARG A 150 -12.06 -7.46 -13.30
C ARG A 150 -11.23 -8.12 -12.21
N ILE A 151 -11.73 -9.21 -11.64
CA ILE A 151 -10.95 -10.00 -10.67
C ILE A 151 -9.67 -10.48 -11.35
N ASN A 152 -8.54 -10.36 -10.64
CA ASN A 152 -7.17 -10.60 -11.10
C ASN A 152 -6.64 -9.64 -12.16
N GLU A 153 -7.41 -8.63 -12.57
CA GLU A 153 -6.90 -7.57 -13.44
C GLU A 153 -5.95 -6.68 -12.64
N GLU A 154 -4.87 -6.26 -13.31
CA GLU A 154 -3.89 -5.33 -12.75
C GLU A 154 -4.53 -3.96 -12.52
N LEU A 155 -4.07 -3.27 -11.49
CA LEU A 155 -4.50 -1.92 -11.12
C LEU A 155 -3.34 -0.97 -11.41
N PRO A 156 -3.31 -0.32 -12.59
CA PRO A 156 -2.23 0.59 -12.95
C PRO A 156 -2.17 1.79 -11.99
N PHE A 157 -0.97 2.25 -11.63
CA PHE A 157 -0.82 3.36 -10.67
C PHE A 157 -1.48 4.67 -11.10
N PHE A 158 -1.56 4.96 -12.40
CA PHE A 158 -2.28 6.14 -12.86
C PHE A 158 -3.75 6.14 -12.42
N THR A 159 -4.33 4.98 -12.11
CA THR A 159 -5.70 4.89 -11.61
C THR A 159 -5.85 5.42 -10.17
N CYS A 160 -4.77 5.56 -9.40
CA CYS A 160 -4.79 6.24 -8.10
C CYS A 160 -5.15 7.74 -8.24
N LEU A 161 -4.92 8.34 -9.43
CA LEU A 161 -5.30 9.73 -9.74
C LEU A 161 -6.80 9.90 -9.98
N LEU A 162 -7.54 8.81 -10.21
CA LEU A 162 -8.96 8.88 -10.49
C LEU A 162 -9.72 9.28 -9.22
N THR A 163 -10.49 10.35 -9.32
CA THR A 163 -11.36 10.83 -8.26
C THR A 163 -12.75 11.10 -8.82
N SER A 164 -13.78 10.74 -8.04
CA SER A 164 -15.17 11.16 -8.27
C SER A 164 -15.57 12.28 -7.32
N LYS A 165 -14.62 12.85 -6.58
CA LYS A 165 -14.86 14.00 -5.71
C LYS A 165 -15.23 15.19 -6.61
N PRO A 166 -16.35 15.88 -6.35
CA PRO A 166 -16.66 17.10 -7.07
C PRO A 166 -15.57 18.15 -6.80
N ILE A 167 -15.36 19.04 -7.77
CA ILE A 167 -14.49 20.21 -7.60
C ILE A 167 -15.05 21.03 -6.44
N SER A 168 -14.20 21.29 -5.45
CA SER A 168 -14.54 22.11 -4.29
C SER A 168 -14.09 23.57 -4.48
N GLU A 169 -14.65 24.48 -3.67
CA GLU A 169 -14.23 25.89 -3.67
C GLU A 169 -12.73 26.05 -3.37
N ASP A 170 -12.17 25.17 -2.53
CA ASP A 170 -10.72 25.12 -2.27
C ASP A 170 -9.91 24.78 -3.52
N ASP A 171 -10.41 23.86 -4.35
CA ASP A 171 -9.74 23.46 -5.60
C ASP A 171 -9.74 24.63 -6.61
N ILE A 172 -10.84 25.38 -6.70
CA ILE A 172 -10.96 26.58 -7.55
C ILE A 172 -9.99 27.65 -7.07
N ARG A 173 -10.01 27.98 -5.77
CA ARG A 173 -9.13 28.98 -5.17
C ARG A 173 -7.66 28.66 -5.38
N TRP A 174 -7.25 27.40 -5.16
CA TRP A 174 -5.87 26.97 -5.42
C TRP A 174 -5.49 27.16 -6.89
N ALA A 175 -6.39 26.88 -7.83
CA ALA A 175 -6.14 27.05 -9.26
C ALA A 175 -5.97 28.53 -9.64
N GLU A 176 -6.84 29.41 -9.16
CA GLU A 176 -6.77 30.86 -9.37
C GLU A 176 -5.45 31.46 -8.83
N ASP A 177 -5.05 31.06 -7.61
CA ASP A 177 -3.79 31.47 -7.00
C ASP A 177 -2.57 30.99 -7.81
N SER A 178 -2.65 29.78 -8.37
CA SER A 178 -1.57 29.18 -9.16
C SER A 178 -1.41 29.86 -10.52
N ILE A 179 -2.53 30.20 -11.20
CA ILE A 179 -2.53 30.96 -12.45
C ILE A 179 -1.92 32.34 -12.23
N SER A 180 -2.37 33.05 -11.18
CA SER A 180 -1.88 34.40 -10.86
C SER A 180 -0.37 34.41 -10.61
N LYS A 181 0.16 33.42 -9.88
CA LYS A 181 1.63 33.28 -9.66
C LYS A 181 2.39 33.03 -10.95
N PHE A 182 1.86 32.19 -11.84
CA PHE A 182 2.50 31.89 -13.12
C PHE A 182 2.56 33.11 -14.04
N GLU A 183 1.49 33.89 -14.11
CA GLU A 183 1.44 35.14 -14.88
C GLU A 183 2.43 36.18 -14.35
N LEU A 184 2.55 36.32 -13.02
CA LEU A 184 3.55 37.20 -12.38
C LEU A 184 4.99 36.76 -12.65
N MET A 185 5.25 35.45 -12.76
CA MET A 185 6.58 34.90 -13.07
C MET A 185 6.93 35.00 -14.56
N SER A 186 5.93 35.05 -15.44
CA SER A 186 6.11 35.12 -16.90
C SER A 186 6.27 36.55 -17.42
N ASN A 187 5.87 37.55 -16.62
CA ASN A 187 5.98 38.99 -16.92
C ASN A 187 7.21 39.67 -16.29
N ASN A 188 8.10 38.90 -15.64
CA ASN A 188 9.43 39.32 -15.15
C ASN A 188 10.52 38.58 -15.91
#